data_AF-A0A1I7A0H1-F1
#
_entry.id   AF-A0A1I7A0H1-F1
#
_cell.length_a   1.000
_cell.length_b   1.000
_cell.length_c   1.000
_cell.angle_alpha   90.00
_cell.angle_beta   90.00
_cell.angle_gamma   90.00
#
_symmetry.space_group_name_H-M   'P 1'
#
loop_
_entity.id
_entity.type
_entity.pdbx_description
1 polymer ?
#
loop_
_entity_poly.entity_id
_entity_poly.type
_entity_poly.pdbx_seq_one_letter_code
_entity_poly.pdbx_strand_id
1 'polypeptide(L)' 'AAASHGAAVAVDGRMVDRPVILKAQEILAESLRRLPLGA' A
#
# COMPACT_ATOMS: atom_id res chain seq x y z
N ALA A 1 -10.84 -23.41 9.92
CA ALA A 1 -10.50 -22.57 8.75
C ALA A 1 -9.60 -21.44 9.24
N ALA A 2 -8.38 -21.32 8.72
CA ALA A 2 -7.47 -20.24 9.10
C ALA A 2 -8.03 -18.94 8.53
N ALA A 3 -8.62 -18.11 9.40
CA ALA A 3 -9.02 -16.77 9.03
C ALA A 3 -7.74 -15.98 8.73
N SER A 4 -7.50 -15.68 7.46
CA SER A 4 -6.42 -14.82 6.98
C SER A 4 -6.63 -13.40 7.50
N HIS A 5 -6.24 -13.16 8.75
CA HIS A 5 -6.34 -11.85 9.42
C HIS A 5 -5.34 -10.81 8.88
N GLY A 6 -4.67 -11.08 7.78
CA GLY A 6 -3.83 -10.14 7.04
C GLY A 6 -3.94 -10.47 5.56
N ALA A 7 -4.58 -9.59 4.80
CA ALA A 7 -4.76 -9.74 3.36
C ALA A 7 -3.39 -9.72 2.66
N ALA A 8 -2.83 -10.90 2.43
CA ALA A 8 -1.74 -11.09 1.49
C ALA A 8 -2.33 -11.05 0.07
N VAL A 9 -1.82 -10.16 -0.78
CA VAL A 9 -2.30 -9.93 -2.15
C VAL A 9 -1.18 -10.23 -3.13
N ALA A 10 -1.50 -10.93 -4.23
CA ALA A 10 -0.54 -11.14 -5.31
C ALA A 10 -0.49 -9.90 -6.21
N VAL A 11 0.68 -9.27 -6.31
CA VAL A 11 0.94 -8.11 -7.19
C VAL A 11 2.16 -8.43 -8.02
N ASP A 12 2.04 -8.43 -9.36
CA ASP A 12 3.13 -8.75 -10.29
C ASP A 12 3.85 -10.07 -9.97
N GLY A 13 3.08 -11.09 -9.57
CA GLY A 13 3.60 -12.40 -9.16
C GLY A 13 4.30 -12.42 -7.78
N ARG A 14 4.27 -11.32 -7.03
CA ARG A 14 4.84 -11.21 -5.67
C ARG A 14 3.74 -11.16 -4.62
N MET A 15 3.97 -11.80 -3.47
CA MET A 15 3.07 -11.69 -2.33
C MET A 15 3.33 -10.39 -1.58
N VAL A 16 2.27 -9.64 -1.35
CA VAL A 16 2.29 -8.34 -0.68
C VAL A 16 1.39 -8.39 0.53
N ASP A 17 1.95 -8.23 1.72
CA ASP A 17 1.22 -8.27 2.97
C ASP A 17 0.67 -6.89 3.39
N ARG A 18 -0.27 -6.92 4.34
CA ARG A 18 -0.89 -5.73 4.92
C ARG A 18 0.12 -4.63 5.36
N PRO A 19 1.25 -4.92 6.03
CA PRO A 19 2.21 -3.87 6.40
C PRO A 19 2.79 -3.12 5.19
N VAL A 20 3.01 -3.81 4.07
CA VAL A 20 3.53 -3.19 2.84
C VAL A 20 2.48 -2.28 2.21
N ILE A 21 1.22 -2.75 2.17
CA ILE A 21 0.09 -1.96 1.68
C ILE A 21 -0.07 -0.67 2.49
N LEU A 22 -0.04 -0.77 3.83
CA LEU A 22 -0.13 0.40 4.70
C LEU A 22 1.01 1.38 4.46
N LYS A 23 2.25 0.88 4.31
CA LYS A 23 3.39 1.75 4.03
C LYS A 23 3.27 2.46 2.68
N ALA A 24 2.79 1.77 1.65
CA ALA A 24 2.54 2.36 0.34
C ALA A 24 1.51 3.49 0.42
N GLN A 25 0.45 3.31 1.21
CA GLN A 25 -0.56 4.36 1.44
C GLN A 25 0.04 5.60 2.11
N GLU A 26 0.91 5.43 3.12
CA GLU A 26 1.61 6.56 3.75
C GLU A 26 2.47 7.34 2.75
N ILE A 27 3.24 6.62 1.93
CA ILE A 27 4.12 7.22 0.91
C ILE A 27 3.29 7.99 -0.12
N LEU A 28 2.20 7.39 -0.60
CA LEU A 28 1.30 8.05 -1.55
C LEU A 28 0.70 9.32 -0.94
N ALA A 29 0.19 9.25 0.29
CA ALA A 29 -0.38 10.41 0.97
C ALA A 29 0.64 11.53 1.16
N GLU A 30 1.89 11.19 1.51
CA GLU A 30 2.98 12.17 1.61
C GLU A 30 3.34 12.77 0.25
N SER A 31 3.40 11.96 -0.80
CA SER A 31 3.68 12.46 -2.15
C SER A 31 2.59 13.44 -2.61
N LEU A 32 1.32 13.11 -2.36
CA LEU A 32 0.19 13.98 -2.70
C LEU A 32 0.25 15.32 -1.96
N ARG A 33 0.68 15.33 -0.68
CA ARG A 33 0.91 16.58 0.07
C ARG A 33 2.02 17.44 -0.52
N ARG A 34 3.04 16.80 -1.10
CA ARG A 34 4.21 17.47 -1.68
C ARG A 34 3.99 17.96 -3.10
N LEU A 35 2.97 17.47 -3.81
CA LEU A 35 2.67 17.98 -5.15
C LEU A 35 2.29 19.46 -5.04
N PRO A 36 3.01 20.38 -5.71
CA PRO A 36 2.59 21.77 -5.78
C PRO A 36 1.28 21.84 -6.56
N LEU A 37 0.30 22.55 -6.02
CA LEU A 37 -0.98 22.81 -6.69
C LEU A 37 -0.73 23.70 -7.92
N GLY A 38 -0.57 23.09 -9.09
CA GLY A 38 -0.51 23.80 -10.38
C GLY A 38 0.61 23.37 -11.32
N ALA A 39 0.63 22.09 -11.72
CA ALA A 39 1.26 21.68 -12.97
C ALA A 39 0.19 21.60 -14.08
#